data_AF-A0A975J2A0-F1
#
_entry.id   AF-A0A975J2A0-F1
#
_cell.length_a   1.000
_cell.length_b   1.000
_cell.length_c   1.000
_cell.angle_alpha   90.00
_cell.angle_beta   90.00
_cell.angle_gamma   90.00
#
_symmetry.space_group_name_H-M   'P 1'
#
loop_
_entity.id
_entity.type
_entity.pdbx_description
1 polymer ?
#
loop_
_entity_poly.entity_id
_entity_poly.type
_entity_poly.pdbx_seq_one_letter_code
_entity_poly.pdbx_strand_id
1 'polypeptide(L)'
;MEDALEPVKKSRWVVVLLWLVPAWLLVSASGAIWMYFQSKKEQERKESIKFARAVSAKSIADDLQKLAKVIGPRHPAANEGIGLTRAAAWIEGNLGPSNTGYAVKQIPGPAQWPVLQIDLRGTDDDAPALWIVSAYDTPQDEKAGDATHAAAVVAQIAAAQALAGETFAPTLHFVFLPHGNETRSGRDPFAPPQGDEASRKAADDRRNACIAKLKTMIHDAGPALSILLLEDMNGGQFVNVSTPDTVNPVLSIVPSSFGTRSPWDSNHISVRTLCDARLPAVRVSASAAEEPDEDPLALVSGQLVELIRRLATKK
;
A
#
# COMPACT_ATOMS: atom_id res chain seq x y z
N MET A 1 -79.00 -40.56 1.80
CA MET A 1 -77.67 -41.16 1.64
C MET A 1 -76.69 -40.00 1.72
N GLU A 2 -76.48 -39.49 2.92
CA GLU A 2 -75.57 -38.37 3.20
C GLU A 2 -74.75 -38.82 4.42
N ASP A 3 -73.59 -39.39 4.15
CA ASP A 3 -72.58 -39.70 5.15
C ASP A 3 -71.99 -38.39 5.67
N ALA A 4 -72.31 -38.04 6.91
CA ALA A 4 -71.72 -36.91 7.61
C ALA A 4 -70.27 -37.26 8.01
N LEU A 5 -69.32 -36.72 7.26
CA LEU A 5 -67.89 -36.80 7.56
C LEU A 5 -67.57 -36.03 8.85
N GLU A 6 -67.18 -36.75 9.90
CA GLU A 6 -66.74 -36.14 11.16
C GLU A 6 -65.50 -35.25 10.96
N PRO A 7 -65.45 -34.05 11.60
CA PRO A 7 -64.31 -33.16 11.50
C PRO A 7 -63.14 -33.73 12.32
N VAL A 8 -62.12 -34.23 11.63
CA VAL A 8 -60.85 -34.69 12.22
C VAL A 8 -60.26 -33.58 13.10
N LYS A 9 -60.24 -33.82 14.41
CA LYS A 9 -59.71 -32.91 15.44
C LYS A 9 -58.21 -32.69 15.20
N LYS A 10 -57.85 -31.66 14.44
CA LYS A 10 -56.45 -31.31 14.15
C LYS A 10 -55.72 -31.01 15.46
N SER A 11 -54.78 -31.90 15.82
CA SER A 11 -53.97 -31.79 17.03
C SER A 11 -53.21 -30.45 17.02
N ARG A 12 -53.40 -29.63 18.07
CA ARG A 12 -52.69 -28.34 18.26
C ARG A 12 -51.16 -28.53 18.21
N TRP A 13 -50.69 -29.73 18.53
CA TRP A 13 -49.28 -30.12 18.44
C TRP A 13 -48.77 -30.14 16.99
N VAL A 14 -49.60 -30.57 16.04
CA VAL A 14 -49.27 -30.56 14.60
C VAL A 14 -49.14 -29.13 14.10
N VAL A 15 -49.99 -28.20 14.56
CA VAL A 15 -49.92 -26.78 14.19
C VAL A 15 -48.64 -26.14 14.74
N VAL A 16 -48.29 -26.41 16.00
CA VAL A 16 -47.05 -25.91 16.62
C VAL A 16 -45.81 -26.45 15.89
N LEU A 17 -45.80 -27.75 15.55
CA LEU A 17 -44.71 -28.36 14.80
C LEU A 17 -44.57 -27.76 13.39
N LEU A 18 -45.69 -27.46 12.72
CA LEU A 18 -45.71 -26.87 11.38
C LEU A 18 -45.07 -25.48 11.33
N TRP A 19 -45.08 -24.74 12.45
CA TRP A 19 -44.45 -23.42 12.57
C TRP A 19 -43.00 -23.50 13.08
N LEU A 20 -42.70 -24.44 13.98
CA LEU A 20 -41.36 -24.61 14.54
C LEU A 20 -40.34 -25.10 13.50
N VAL A 21 -40.74 -26.03 12.63
CA VAL A 21 -39.83 -26.62 11.64
C VAL A 21 -39.31 -25.58 10.62
N PRO A 22 -40.16 -24.75 9.98
CA PRO A 22 -39.69 -23.69 9.08
C PRO A 22 -38.87 -22.61 9.78
N ALA A 23 -39.27 -22.22 11.00
CA ALA A 23 -38.55 -21.23 11.78
C ALA A 23 -37.13 -21.73 12.15
N TRP A 24 -37.01 -23.00 12.55
CA TRP A 24 -35.72 -23.61 12.85
C TRP A 24 -34.81 -23.69 11.62
N LEU A 25 -35.37 -24.02 10.45
CA LEU A 25 -34.65 -24.04 9.17
C LEU A 25 -34.09 -22.66 8.80
N LEU A 26 -34.88 -21.59 8.98
CA LEU A 26 -34.43 -20.23 8.71
C LEU A 26 -33.30 -19.80 9.66
N VAL A 27 -33.41 -20.14 10.94
CA VAL A 27 -32.38 -19.83 11.94
C VAL A 27 -31.09 -20.61 11.64
N SER A 28 -31.17 -21.89 11.29
CA SER A 28 -29.99 -22.69 10.98
C SER A 28 -29.30 -22.25 9.69
N ALA A 29 -30.07 -21.93 8.64
CA ALA A 29 -29.54 -21.39 7.39
C ALA A 29 -28.83 -20.05 7.61
N SER A 30 -29.44 -19.15 8.39
CA SER A 30 -28.84 -17.86 8.74
C SER A 30 -27.54 -18.04 9.53
N GLY A 31 -27.53 -18.95 10.50
CA GLY A 31 -26.33 -19.30 11.28
C GLY A 31 -25.21 -19.90 10.42
N ALA A 32 -25.55 -20.78 9.48
CA ALA A 32 -24.59 -21.38 8.56
C ALA A 32 -23.96 -20.35 7.62
N ILE A 33 -24.75 -19.40 7.09
CA ILE A 33 -24.25 -18.30 6.27
C ILE A 33 -23.30 -17.41 7.08
N TRP A 34 -23.68 -17.06 8.32
CA TRP A 34 -22.84 -16.26 9.20
C TRP A 34 -21.52 -16.95 9.53
N MET A 35 -21.55 -18.25 9.88
CA MET A 35 -20.35 -19.05 10.09
C MET A 35 -19.48 -19.14 8.83
N TYR A 36 -20.07 -19.34 7.66
CA TYR A 36 -19.34 -19.39 6.39
C TYR A 36 -18.57 -18.09 6.11
N PHE A 37 -19.21 -16.93 6.35
CA PHE A 37 -18.53 -15.63 6.22
C PHE A 37 -17.43 -15.42 7.27
N GLN A 38 -17.63 -15.86 8.51
CA GLN A 38 -16.57 -15.80 9.52
C GLN A 38 -15.40 -16.72 9.18
N SER A 39 -15.67 -17.96 8.76
CA SER A 39 -14.62 -18.92 8.41
C SER A 39 -13.82 -18.46 7.19
N LYS A 40 -14.46 -17.77 6.24
CA LYS A 40 -13.76 -17.19 5.09
C LYS A 40 -12.79 -16.09 5.51
N LYS A 41 -13.20 -15.19 6.42
CA LYS A 41 -12.32 -14.17 7.01
C LYS A 41 -11.16 -14.79 7.79
N GLU A 42 -11.42 -15.86 8.52
CA GLU A 42 -10.36 -16.59 9.24
C GLU A 42 -9.41 -17.35 8.30
N GLN A 43 -9.92 -17.92 7.20
CA GLN A 43 -9.11 -18.59 6.19
C GLN A 43 -8.22 -17.60 5.46
N GLU A 44 -8.76 -16.46 5.01
CA GLU A 44 -7.99 -15.36 4.40
C GLU A 44 -6.88 -14.89 5.36
N ARG A 45 -7.17 -14.77 6.67
CA ARG A 45 -6.17 -14.46 7.68
C ARG A 45 -5.12 -15.58 7.85
N LYS A 46 -5.54 -16.84 7.96
CA LYS A 46 -4.64 -18.00 8.08
C LYS A 46 -3.78 -18.20 6.82
N GLU A 47 -4.27 -17.82 5.65
CA GLU A 47 -3.52 -17.83 4.40
C GLU A 47 -2.48 -16.71 4.39
N SER A 48 -2.84 -15.47 4.75
CA SER A 48 -1.87 -14.37 4.84
C SER A 48 -0.71 -14.65 5.82
N ILE A 49 -0.99 -15.31 6.96
CA ILE A 49 0.04 -15.71 7.95
C ILE A 49 1.01 -16.75 7.35
N LYS A 50 0.57 -17.62 6.44
CA LYS A 50 1.46 -18.60 5.78
C LYS A 50 2.45 -17.94 4.82
N PHE A 51 2.20 -16.70 4.42
CA PHE A 51 3.00 -15.95 3.45
C PHE A 51 3.79 -14.79 4.07
N ALA A 52 3.71 -14.61 5.40
CA ALA A 52 4.59 -13.71 6.14
C ALA A 52 6.05 -14.14 5.91
N ARG A 53 6.79 -13.35 5.13
CA ARG A 53 8.20 -13.62 4.80
C ARG A 53 9.09 -12.65 5.53
N ALA A 54 10.10 -13.17 6.21
CA ALA A 54 11.20 -12.33 6.65
C ALA A 54 11.84 -11.63 5.43
N VAL A 55 12.24 -10.38 5.63
CA VAL A 55 12.94 -9.59 4.62
C VAL A 55 14.19 -10.36 4.19
N SER A 56 14.19 -10.85 2.94
CA SER A 56 15.26 -11.67 2.38
C SER A 56 15.99 -10.90 1.30
N ALA A 57 17.30 -10.73 1.48
CA ALA A 57 18.15 -10.03 0.51
C ALA A 57 18.06 -10.62 -0.89
N LYS A 58 18.06 -11.97 -0.99
CA LYS A 58 17.91 -12.66 -2.28
C LYS A 58 16.59 -12.34 -2.98
N SER A 59 15.47 -12.32 -2.24
CA SER A 59 14.16 -11.99 -2.82
C SER A 59 14.13 -10.54 -3.28
N ILE A 60 14.61 -9.62 -2.44
CA ILE A 60 14.68 -8.19 -2.75
C ILE A 60 15.55 -7.93 -3.99
N ALA A 61 16.71 -8.58 -4.10
CA ALA A 61 17.59 -8.42 -5.25
C ALA A 61 16.92 -8.91 -6.55
N ASP A 62 16.23 -10.05 -6.50
CA ASP A 62 15.47 -10.59 -7.64
C ASP A 62 14.30 -9.67 -8.03
N ASP A 63 13.55 -9.16 -7.05
CA ASP A 63 12.44 -8.24 -7.27
C ASP A 63 12.91 -6.90 -7.85
N LEU A 64 14.02 -6.37 -7.34
CA LEU A 64 14.67 -5.17 -7.86
C LEU A 64 15.15 -5.39 -9.30
N GLN A 65 15.78 -6.52 -9.57
CA GLN A 65 16.23 -6.88 -10.92
C GLN A 65 15.05 -7.01 -11.89
N LYS A 66 13.95 -7.63 -11.47
CA LYS A 66 12.73 -7.74 -12.29
C LYS A 66 12.15 -6.37 -12.61
N LEU A 67 12.00 -5.50 -11.61
CA LEU A 67 11.40 -4.18 -11.83
C LEU A 67 12.31 -3.30 -12.70
N ALA A 68 13.62 -3.29 -12.44
CA ALA A 68 14.57 -2.45 -13.15
C ALA A 68 14.90 -2.94 -14.58
N LYS A 69 15.04 -4.26 -14.79
CA LYS A 69 15.51 -4.83 -16.07
C LYS A 69 14.43 -5.50 -16.90
N VAL A 70 13.54 -6.28 -16.28
CA VAL A 70 12.52 -7.07 -17.02
C VAL A 70 11.32 -6.21 -17.36
N ILE A 71 10.83 -5.42 -16.40
CA ILE A 71 9.75 -4.45 -16.64
C ILE A 71 10.32 -3.23 -17.37
N GLY A 72 11.49 -2.75 -16.95
CA GLY A 72 12.18 -1.63 -17.58
C GLY A 72 11.58 -0.27 -17.20
N PRO A 73 11.70 0.75 -18.07
CA PRO A 73 11.18 2.10 -17.83
C PRO A 73 9.66 2.12 -17.63
N ARG A 74 9.19 2.85 -16.63
CA ARG A 74 7.78 2.91 -16.19
C ARG A 74 7.25 4.35 -16.29
N HIS A 75 7.23 4.90 -17.50
CA HIS A 75 6.64 6.21 -17.77
C HIS A 75 5.85 6.20 -19.08
N PRO A 76 4.87 7.11 -19.26
CA PRO A 76 3.98 7.09 -20.44
C PRO A 76 4.71 7.19 -21.79
N ALA A 77 5.82 7.93 -21.83
CA ALA A 77 6.61 8.10 -23.06
C ALA A 77 7.41 6.85 -23.48
N ALA A 78 7.67 5.90 -22.57
CA ALA A 78 8.39 4.67 -22.90
C ALA A 78 7.41 3.57 -23.32
N ASN A 79 7.54 3.10 -24.57
CA ASN A 79 6.75 2.00 -25.12
C ASN A 79 5.25 2.14 -24.81
N GLU A 80 4.70 3.34 -25.02
CA GLU A 80 3.28 3.65 -24.74
C GLU A 80 2.85 3.38 -23.28
N GLY A 81 3.81 3.41 -22.36
CA GLY A 81 3.63 3.13 -20.94
C GLY A 81 3.32 1.67 -20.60
N ILE A 82 3.69 0.72 -21.47
CA ILE A 82 3.59 -0.73 -21.17
C ILE A 82 4.30 -1.09 -19.86
N GLY A 83 5.41 -0.42 -19.54
CA GLY A 83 6.14 -0.63 -18.28
C GLY A 83 5.31 -0.32 -17.04
N LEU A 84 4.46 0.73 -17.08
CA LEU A 84 3.54 1.06 -15.99
C LEU A 84 2.48 -0.02 -15.82
N THR A 85 1.91 -0.52 -16.92
CA THR A 85 0.92 -1.60 -16.88
C THR A 85 1.52 -2.88 -16.31
N ARG A 86 2.73 -3.24 -16.73
CA ARG A 86 3.46 -4.40 -16.22
C ARG A 86 3.83 -4.24 -14.74
N ALA A 87 4.22 -3.04 -14.32
CA ALA A 87 4.52 -2.75 -12.92
C ALA A 87 3.28 -2.91 -12.04
N ALA A 88 2.14 -2.35 -12.45
CA ALA A 88 0.89 -2.51 -11.73
C ALA A 88 0.48 -3.99 -11.59
N ALA A 89 0.53 -4.74 -12.70
CA ALA A 89 0.24 -6.18 -12.68
C ALA A 89 1.26 -6.97 -11.83
N TRP A 90 2.52 -6.57 -11.81
CA TRP A 90 3.56 -7.20 -10.99
C TRP A 90 3.36 -6.93 -9.49
N ILE A 91 2.98 -5.71 -9.10
CA ILE A 91 2.62 -5.37 -7.71
C ILE A 91 1.41 -6.19 -7.28
N GLU A 92 0.37 -6.25 -8.11
CA GLU A 92 -0.83 -7.05 -7.85
C GLU A 92 -0.50 -8.54 -7.73
N GLY A 93 0.35 -9.08 -8.62
CA GLY A 93 0.79 -10.48 -8.55
C GLY A 93 1.59 -10.81 -7.29
N ASN A 94 2.39 -9.85 -6.78
CA ASN A 94 3.19 -10.05 -5.58
C ASN A 94 2.38 -9.97 -4.29
N LEU A 95 1.46 -9.02 -4.20
CA LEU A 95 0.72 -8.78 -2.96
C LEU A 95 -0.66 -9.43 -2.95
N GLY A 96 -1.19 -9.80 -4.12
CA GLY A 96 -2.54 -10.33 -4.30
C GLY A 96 -2.82 -11.65 -3.59
N PRO A 97 -4.08 -12.14 -3.71
CA PRO A 97 -4.57 -13.28 -2.95
C PRO A 97 -3.76 -14.57 -3.18
N SER A 98 -3.20 -14.73 -4.38
CA SER A 98 -2.43 -15.92 -4.76
C SER A 98 -1.00 -15.95 -4.24
N ASN A 99 -0.48 -14.86 -3.64
CA ASN A 99 0.89 -14.81 -3.13
C ASN A 99 0.96 -14.35 -1.68
N THR A 100 0.62 -13.10 -1.37
CA THR A 100 0.67 -12.62 0.04
C THR A 100 -0.69 -12.72 0.74
N GLY A 101 -1.77 -12.88 -0.03
CA GLY A 101 -3.12 -12.98 0.51
C GLY A 101 -3.86 -11.66 0.63
N TYR A 102 -3.29 -10.54 0.16
CA TYR A 102 -3.97 -9.24 0.24
C TYR A 102 -5.02 -9.06 -0.86
N ALA A 103 -6.10 -8.36 -0.52
CA ALA A 103 -7.03 -7.81 -1.49
C ALA A 103 -6.47 -6.49 -2.04
N VAL A 104 -5.92 -6.53 -3.26
CA VAL A 104 -5.40 -5.34 -3.94
C VAL A 104 -6.56 -4.58 -4.57
N LYS A 105 -6.81 -3.36 -4.10
CA LYS A 105 -7.82 -2.45 -4.67
C LYS A 105 -7.20 -1.65 -5.80
N GLN A 106 -7.79 -1.74 -6.99
CA GLN A 106 -7.43 -0.90 -8.12
C GLN A 106 -8.36 0.31 -8.16
N ILE A 107 -7.81 1.49 -7.86
CA ILE A 107 -8.54 2.76 -7.86
C ILE A 107 -8.19 3.49 -9.17
N PRO A 108 -9.17 3.99 -9.94
CA PRO A 108 -8.89 4.75 -11.15
C PRO A 108 -7.92 5.90 -10.89
N GLY A 109 -6.81 5.91 -11.63
CA GLY A 109 -5.81 6.98 -11.59
C GLY A 109 -6.14 8.12 -12.57
N PRO A 110 -5.25 9.12 -12.68
CA PRO A 110 -5.44 10.28 -13.55
C PRO A 110 -5.30 9.98 -15.06
N ALA A 111 -4.99 8.74 -15.42
CA ALA A 111 -4.90 8.22 -16.78
C ALA A 111 -5.38 6.76 -16.81
N GLN A 112 -4.84 5.93 -17.69
CA GLN A 112 -5.22 4.52 -17.79
C GLN A 112 -4.62 3.61 -16.70
N TRP A 113 -3.67 4.12 -15.90
CA TRP A 113 -3.00 3.33 -14.86
C TRP A 113 -3.61 3.57 -13.47
N PRO A 114 -3.85 2.52 -12.68
CA PRO A 114 -4.53 2.63 -11.40
C PRO A 114 -3.58 3.09 -10.28
N VAL A 115 -4.17 3.72 -9.27
CA VAL A 115 -3.60 3.73 -7.92
C VAL A 115 -3.91 2.38 -7.29
N LEU A 116 -2.89 1.68 -6.80
CA LEU A 116 -3.08 0.40 -6.11
C LEU A 116 -3.08 0.66 -4.60
N GLN A 117 -4.05 0.09 -3.90
CA GLN A 117 -4.15 0.18 -2.44
C GLN A 117 -4.32 -1.21 -1.84
N ILE A 118 -3.60 -1.46 -0.75
CA ILE A 118 -3.72 -2.64 0.09
C ILE A 118 -3.93 -2.18 1.52
N ASP A 119 -4.88 -2.84 2.19
CA ASP A 119 -5.24 -2.54 3.57
C ASP A 119 -4.87 -3.71 4.47
N LEU A 120 -4.00 -3.45 5.45
CA LEU A 120 -3.84 -4.34 6.60
C LEU A 120 -4.73 -3.79 7.71
N ARG A 121 -5.90 -4.41 7.88
CA ARG A 121 -6.93 -3.92 8.80
C ARG A 121 -6.45 -3.95 10.25
N GLY A 122 -6.57 -2.81 10.92
CA GLY A 122 -6.29 -2.66 12.35
C GLY A 122 -7.36 -3.32 13.22
N THR A 123 -7.05 -3.44 14.51
CA THR A 123 -8.00 -3.92 15.53
C THR A 123 -8.88 -2.81 16.08
N ASP A 124 -8.47 -1.55 15.90
CA ASP A 124 -9.18 -0.36 16.35
C ASP A 124 -9.59 0.45 15.11
N ASP A 125 -10.89 0.49 14.83
CA ASP A 125 -11.44 1.20 13.67
C ASP A 125 -11.39 2.74 13.87
N ASP A 126 -11.20 3.24 15.11
CA ASP A 126 -11.10 4.67 15.43
C ASP A 126 -9.64 5.17 15.50
N ALA A 127 -8.66 4.26 15.47
CA ALA A 127 -7.24 4.62 15.51
C ALA A 127 -6.81 5.30 14.20
N PRO A 128 -6.05 6.41 14.26
CA PRO A 128 -5.62 7.13 13.08
C PRO A 128 -4.73 6.26 12.18
N ALA A 129 -5.05 6.20 10.90
CA ALA A 129 -4.43 5.25 9.98
C ALA A 129 -2.98 5.62 9.61
N LEU A 130 -2.14 4.61 9.38
CA LEU A 130 -0.77 4.80 8.91
C LEU A 130 -0.68 4.51 7.42
N TRP A 131 -0.17 5.48 6.64
CA TRP A 131 -0.06 5.38 5.20
C TRP A 131 1.38 5.16 4.77
N ILE A 132 1.63 4.17 3.92
CA ILE A 132 2.91 3.86 3.31
C ILE A 132 2.73 4.01 1.80
N VAL A 133 3.42 4.98 1.21
CA VAL A 133 3.18 5.44 -0.15
C VAL A 133 4.47 5.41 -0.95
N SER A 134 4.44 4.79 -2.13
CA SER A 134 5.51 4.90 -3.11
C SER A 134 4.93 5.15 -4.50
N ALA A 135 5.76 5.74 -5.35
CA ALA A 135 5.47 5.91 -6.75
C ALA A 135 6.10 4.75 -7.53
N TYR A 136 5.30 4.05 -8.36
CA TYR A 136 5.79 2.92 -9.15
C TYR A 136 6.22 3.29 -10.56
N ASP A 137 6.02 4.55 -10.95
CA ASP A 137 6.59 5.12 -12.16
C ASP A 137 8.08 5.44 -12.01
N THR A 138 8.72 5.72 -13.14
CA THR A 138 10.09 6.24 -13.22
C THR A 138 10.04 7.60 -13.90
N PRO A 139 10.93 8.56 -13.60
CA PRO A 139 11.07 9.74 -14.42
C PRO A 139 11.56 9.36 -15.83
N GLN A 140 11.31 10.24 -16.79
CA GLN A 140 11.61 9.99 -18.21
C GLN A 140 13.12 9.97 -18.50
N ASP A 141 13.93 10.60 -17.66
CA ASP A 141 15.39 10.66 -17.76
C ASP A 141 16.09 9.49 -17.04
N GLU A 142 15.34 8.59 -16.39
CA GLU A 142 15.93 7.41 -15.76
C GLU A 142 16.51 6.46 -16.81
N LYS A 143 17.78 6.10 -16.63
CA LYS A 143 18.47 5.19 -17.54
C LYS A 143 17.90 3.78 -17.37
N ALA A 144 17.81 3.04 -18.48
CA ALA A 144 17.40 1.64 -18.42
C ALA A 144 18.31 0.83 -17.49
N GLY A 145 17.72 0.09 -16.55
CA GLY A 145 18.45 -0.69 -15.55
C GLY A 145 18.88 0.09 -14.30
N ASP A 146 18.61 1.40 -14.23
CA ASP A 146 18.63 2.12 -12.96
C ASP A 146 17.49 1.58 -12.07
N ALA A 147 17.81 1.41 -10.79
CA ALA A 147 16.96 0.79 -9.80
C ALA A 147 16.53 1.77 -8.71
N THR A 148 16.85 3.06 -8.86
CA THR A 148 16.63 4.08 -7.84
C THR A 148 15.16 4.17 -7.42
N HIS A 149 14.23 4.36 -8.36
CA HIS A 149 12.79 4.42 -8.05
C HIS A 149 12.18 3.03 -7.86
N ALA A 150 12.82 1.99 -8.40
CA ALA A 150 12.40 0.61 -8.16
C ALA A 150 12.58 0.19 -6.70
N ALA A 151 13.64 0.66 -6.04
CA ALA A 151 13.97 0.31 -4.67
C ALA A 151 12.86 0.68 -3.69
N ALA A 152 12.19 1.83 -3.86
CA ALA A 152 11.09 2.25 -3.00
C ALA A 152 9.89 1.29 -3.11
N VAL A 153 9.53 0.89 -4.33
CA VAL A 153 8.45 -0.08 -4.58
C VAL A 153 8.79 -1.44 -3.97
N VAL A 154 10.01 -1.92 -4.17
CA VAL A 154 10.47 -3.22 -3.65
C VAL A 154 10.51 -3.20 -2.12
N ALA A 155 11.03 -2.13 -1.50
CA ALA A 155 11.03 -1.97 -0.05
C ALA A 155 9.60 -1.96 0.51
N GLN A 156 8.65 -1.30 -0.16
CA GLN A 156 7.25 -1.30 0.25
C GLN A 156 6.61 -2.69 0.16
N ILE A 157 6.87 -3.44 -0.92
CA ILE A 157 6.37 -4.80 -1.08
C ILE A 157 6.96 -5.72 -0.01
N ALA A 158 8.28 -5.65 0.22
CA ALA A 158 8.94 -6.41 1.25
C ALA A 158 8.37 -6.08 2.64
N ALA A 159 8.07 -4.81 2.91
CA ALA A 159 7.45 -4.40 4.16
C ALA A 159 6.02 -4.96 4.28
N ALA A 160 5.20 -4.86 3.24
CA ALA A 160 3.86 -5.42 3.23
C ALA A 160 3.86 -6.95 3.42
N GLN A 161 4.82 -7.65 2.81
CA GLN A 161 4.99 -9.11 2.98
C GLN A 161 5.47 -9.48 4.39
N ALA A 162 6.39 -8.71 4.96
CA ALA A 162 6.91 -8.97 6.31
C ALA A 162 5.89 -8.72 7.41
N LEU A 163 4.97 -7.77 7.18
CA LEU A 163 3.89 -7.42 8.11
C LEU A 163 2.62 -8.25 7.87
N ALA A 164 2.62 -9.15 6.89
CA ALA A 164 1.47 -9.99 6.60
C ALA A 164 1.13 -10.89 7.80
N GLY A 165 -0.13 -10.88 8.22
CA GLY A 165 -0.60 -11.65 9.37
C GLY A 165 -0.33 -11.02 10.75
N GLU A 166 0.44 -9.92 10.83
CA GLU A 166 0.55 -9.12 12.05
C GLU A 166 -0.73 -8.32 12.33
N THR A 167 -0.94 -7.97 13.59
CA THR A 167 -2.10 -7.17 14.02
C THR A 167 -1.64 -5.88 14.67
N PHE A 168 -2.25 -4.78 14.25
CA PHE A 168 -1.94 -3.44 14.73
C PHE A 168 -3.20 -2.77 15.25
N ALA A 169 -3.06 -1.76 16.11
CA ALA A 169 -4.19 -0.93 16.49
C ALA A 169 -4.73 -0.16 15.27
N PRO A 170 -3.91 0.68 14.58
CA PRO A 170 -4.36 1.39 13.38
C PRO A 170 -4.40 0.48 12.15
N THR A 171 -5.23 0.84 11.18
CA THR A 171 -5.17 0.27 9.84
C THR A 171 -3.94 0.80 9.09
N LEU A 172 -3.22 -0.10 8.41
CA LEU A 172 -2.10 0.27 7.55
C LEU A 172 -2.56 0.29 6.08
N HIS A 173 -2.31 1.39 5.39
CA HIS A 173 -2.59 1.53 3.96
C HIS A 173 -1.28 1.53 3.18
N PHE A 174 -1.06 0.51 2.36
CA PHE A 174 0.03 0.48 1.38
C PHE A 174 -0.51 0.97 0.04
N VAL A 175 0.00 2.10 -0.44
CA VAL A 175 -0.46 2.77 -1.66
C VAL A 175 0.67 2.88 -2.68
N PHE A 176 0.38 2.54 -3.93
CA PHE A 176 1.31 2.65 -5.06
C PHE A 176 0.74 3.59 -6.13
N LEU A 177 1.50 4.62 -6.50
CA LEU A 177 1.07 5.70 -7.40
C LEU A 177 1.68 5.59 -8.82
N PRO A 178 0.90 5.73 -9.91
CA PRO A 178 1.37 5.62 -11.30
C PRO A 178 2.11 6.84 -11.89
N HIS A 179 2.10 7.98 -11.21
CA HIS A 179 2.63 9.26 -11.74
C HIS A 179 3.22 10.11 -10.62
N GLY A 180 3.85 9.48 -9.62
CA GLY A 180 4.44 10.19 -8.48
C GLY A 180 5.85 10.71 -8.76
N ASN A 181 6.56 10.11 -9.72
CA ASN A 181 7.93 10.44 -10.09
C ASN A 181 8.03 11.21 -11.42
N GLU A 182 6.91 11.60 -12.03
CA GLU A 182 6.94 12.46 -13.22
C GLU A 182 7.58 13.82 -12.86
N THR A 183 8.86 13.95 -13.21
CA THR A 183 9.63 15.17 -12.98
C THR A 183 9.36 16.18 -14.10
N ARG A 184 9.43 17.45 -13.71
CA ARG A 184 9.63 18.57 -14.62
C ARG A 184 11.07 18.49 -15.13
N SER A 185 11.33 17.66 -16.14
CA SER A 185 12.59 17.57 -16.89
C SER A 185 13.87 17.90 -16.09
N GLY A 186 14.56 16.88 -15.58
CA GLY A 186 15.96 17.00 -15.15
C GLY A 186 16.14 17.21 -13.66
N ARG A 187 16.81 16.24 -13.04
CA ARG A 187 17.43 16.36 -11.70
C ARG A 187 18.58 17.40 -11.69
N ASP A 188 18.85 18.05 -12.82
CA ASP A 188 19.86 19.09 -13.01
C ASP A 188 19.18 20.43 -13.35
N PRO A 189 19.19 21.44 -12.46
CA PRO A 189 18.65 22.77 -12.75
C PRO A 189 19.36 23.49 -13.91
N PHE A 190 20.47 22.94 -14.41
CA PHE A 190 21.23 23.45 -15.54
C PHE A 190 21.03 22.64 -16.84
N ALA A 191 20.36 21.48 -16.80
CA ALA A 191 20.06 20.75 -18.02
C ALA A 191 18.94 21.47 -18.79
N PRO A 192 19.10 21.67 -20.12
CA PRO A 192 18.02 22.23 -20.92
C PRO A 192 16.80 21.30 -20.81
N PRO A 193 15.59 21.86 -20.65
CA PRO A 193 14.39 21.05 -20.48
C PRO A 193 14.23 20.14 -21.70
N GLN A 194 14.32 18.83 -21.46
CA GLN A 194 14.01 17.84 -22.48
C GLN A 194 12.48 17.73 -22.58
N GLY A 195 11.94 17.95 -23.78
CA GLY A 195 10.51 17.91 -24.08
C GLY A 195 9.88 19.28 -24.30
N ASP A 196 8.84 19.30 -25.14
CA ASP A 196 8.03 20.51 -25.35
C ASP A 196 7.28 20.92 -24.06
N GLU A 197 6.86 22.17 -24.00
CA GLU A 197 6.15 22.73 -22.83
C GLU A 197 4.83 22.00 -22.55
N ALA A 198 4.17 21.51 -23.61
CA ALA A 198 2.93 20.76 -23.52
C ALA A 198 3.10 19.42 -22.78
N SER A 199 4.16 18.67 -23.09
CA SER A 199 4.48 17.40 -22.44
C SER A 199 4.79 17.58 -20.95
N ARG A 200 5.52 18.65 -20.61
CA ARG A 200 5.81 19.01 -19.21
C ARG A 200 4.54 19.36 -18.45
N LYS A 201 3.69 20.21 -19.03
CA LYS A 201 2.39 20.56 -18.42
C LYS A 201 1.52 19.33 -18.23
N ALA A 202 1.45 18.43 -19.21
CA ALA A 202 0.68 17.20 -19.10
C ALA A 202 1.19 16.28 -17.99
N ALA A 203 2.51 16.24 -17.78
CA ALA A 203 3.11 15.47 -16.69
C ALA A 203 2.80 16.05 -15.31
N ASP A 204 2.92 17.38 -15.17
CA ASP A 204 2.54 18.07 -13.94
C ASP A 204 1.04 17.90 -13.65
N ASP A 205 0.17 18.00 -14.67
CA ASP A 205 -1.27 17.80 -14.53
C ASP A 205 -1.60 16.37 -14.04
N ARG A 206 -0.95 15.33 -14.60
CA ARG A 206 -1.11 13.93 -14.14
C ARG A 206 -0.61 13.73 -12.71
N ARG A 207 0.59 14.23 -12.38
CA ARG A 207 1.14 14.14 -11.03
C ARG A 207 0.23 14.81 -10.01
N ASN A 208 -0.21 16.03 -10.29
CA ASN A 208 -1.09 16.79 -9.41
C ASN A 208 -2.45 16.09 -9.23
N ALA A 209 -3.00 15.51 -10.30
CA ALA A 209 -4.23 14.72 -10.21
C ALA A 209 -4.05 13.44 -9.39
N CYS A 210 -2.90 12.78 -9.48
CA CYS A 210 -2.55 11.63 -8.65
C CYS A 210 -2.46 12.00 -7.16
N ILE A 211 -1.76 13.10 -6.84
CA ILE A 211 -1.65 13.61 -5.46
C ILE A 211 -3.03 14.04 -4.94
N ALA A 212 -3.84 14.70 -5.75
CA ALA A 212 -5.20 15.07 -5.38
C ALA A 212 -6.05 13.83 -5.06
N LYS A 213 -5.92 12.76 -5.85
CA LYS A 213 -6.59 11.49 -5.59
C LYS A 213 -6.15 10.86 -4.26
N LEU A 214 -4.85 10.84 -3.98
CA LEU A 214 -4.31 10.38 -2.69
C LEU A 214 -4.88 11.19 -1.52
N LYS A 215 -4.95 12.53 -1.65
CA LYS A 215 -5.55 13.41 -0.62
C LYS A 215 -7.00 13.04 -0.34
N THR A 216 -7.79 12.80 -1.39
CA THR A 216 -9.18 12.33 -1.23
C THR A 216 -9.23 10.99 -0.51
N MET A 217 -8.39 10.03 -0.89
CA MET A 217 -8.34 8.73 -0.22
C MET A 217 -8.01 8.84 1.27
N ILE A 218 -7.04 9.69 1.62
CA ILE A 218 -6.66 9.94 3.02
C ILE A 218 -7.82 10.57 3.78
N HIS A 219 -8.44 11.60 3.21
CA HIS A 219 -9.58 12.28 3.82
C HIS A 219 -10.76 11.32 4.06
N ASP A 220 -11.09 10.49 3.07
CA ASP A 220 -12.21 9.55 3.14
C ASP A 220 -12.00 8.43 4.16
N ALA A 221 -10.74 8.07 4.43
CA ALA A 221 -10.39 7.08 5.45
C ALA A 221 -10.37 7.64 6.88
N GLY A 222 -10.39 8.97 7.05
CA GLY A 222 -10.33 9.64 8.35
C GLY A 222 -8.93 10.15 8.73
N PRO A 223 -8.67 10.38 10.03
CA PRO A 223 -7.40 10.96 10.47
C PRO A 223 -6.22 10.04 10.17
N ALA A 224 -5.15 10.61 9.62
CA ALA A 224 -3.89 9.89 9.41
C ALA A 224 -2.94 10.13 10.60
N LEU A 225 -2.32 9.07 11.10
CA LEU A 225 -1.25 9.14 12.09
C LEU A 225 0.02 9.72 11.45
N SER A 226 0.38 9.20 10.27
CA SER A 226 1.50 9.66 9.46
C SER A 226 1.36 9.12 8.03
N ILE A 227 1.99 9.80 7.08
CA ILE A 227 2.09 9.36 5.69
C ILE A 227 3.57 9.23 5.34
N LEU A 228 4.06 8.00 5.25
CA LEU A 228 5.43 7.65 4.91
C LEU A 228 5.55 7.58 3.38
N LEU A 229 6.18 8.59 2.78
CA LEU A 229 6.49 8.64 1.35
C LEU A 229 7.87 8.05 1.13
N LEU A 230 7.91 6.86 0.56
CA LEU A 230 9.14 6.14 0.28
C LEU A 230 9.73 6.63 -1.03
N GLU A 231 10.95 7.15 -0.96
CA GLU A 231 11.69 7.68 -2.09
C GLU A 231 13.16 7.31 -1.94
N ASP A 232 13.85 7.03 -3.05
CA ASP A 232 15.31 6.81 -3.04
C ASP A 232 15.78 5.86 -1.93
N MET A 233 15.19 4.65 -1.93
CA MET A 233 15.52 3.60 -0.98
C MET A 233 16.77 2.81 -1.42
N ASN A 234 17.46 3.27 -2.46
CA ASN A 234 18.58 2.56 -3.07
C ASN A 234 19.90 2.95 -2.40
N GLY A 235 20.59 1.97 -1.83
CA GLY A 235 21.89 2.17 -1.20
C GLY A 235 21.78 2.87 0.15
N GLY A 236 22.49 2.36 1.16
CA GLY A 236 22.46 2.94 2.50
C GLY A 236 22.48 1.93 3.61
N GLN A 237 22.96 2.38 4.78
CA GLN A 237 22.92 1.59 6.01
C GLN A 237 21.71 1.93 6.88
N PHE A 238 21.08 3.09 6.62
CA PHE A 238 20.09 3.69 7.50
C PHE A 238 18.89 4.25 6.73
N VAL A 239 17.72 4.18 7.35
CA VAL A 239 16.49 4.86 6.94
C VAL A 239 16.51 6.31 7.42
N ASN A 240 16.68 7.22 6.48
CA ASN A 240 16.53 8.64 6.73
C ASN A 240 15.08 9.07 6.69
N VAL A 241 14.73 9.94 7.63
CA VAL A 241 13.39 10.51 7.75
C VAL A 241 13.50 12.04 7.71
N SER A 242 12.71 12.68 6.85
CA SER A 242 12.66 14.14 6.76
C SER A 242 11.22 14.62 6.58
N THR A 243 10.87 15.68 7.31
CA THR A 243 9.56 16.33 7.23
C THR A 243 9.68 17.78 7.70
N PRO A 244 8.94 18.73 7.10
CA PRO A 244 8.81 20.07 7.65
C PRO A 244 7.93 20.11 8.91
N ASP A 245 7.13 19.06 9.16
CA ASP A 245 6.26 18.95 10.32
C ASP A 245 7.03 18.45 11.56
N THR A 246 7.44 19.39 12.41
CA THR A 246 8.22 19.08 13.62
C THR A 246 7.45 18.34 14.70
N VAL A 247 6.12 18.27 14.61
CA VAL A 247 5.29 17.53 15.57
C VAL A 247 4.89 16.15 15.09
N ASN A 248 5.37 15.74 13.91
CA ASN A 248 5.06 14.43 13.35
C ASN A 248 5.53 13.28 14.28
N PRO A 249 4.66 12.30 14.58
CA PRO A 249 4.97 11.23 15.54
C PRO A 249 6.19 10.40 15.14
N VAL A 250 6.51 10.29 13.84
CA VAL A 250 7.69 9.58 13.34
C VAL A 250 8.97 10.13 13.97
N LEU A 251 9.08 11.45 14.14
CA LEU A 251 10.30 12.09 14.67
C LEU A 251 10.64 11.71 16.11
N SER A 252 9.65 11.22 16.87
CA SER A 252 9.84 10.76 18.25
C SER A 252 10.21 9.28 18.36
N ILE A 253 10.01 8.52 17.27
CA ILE A 253 10.16 7.06 17.25
C ILE A 253 11.44 6.66 16.55
N VAL A 254 11.90 7.42 15.55
CA VAL A 254 13.16 7.22 14.84
C VAL A 254 14.30 7.28 15.85
N PRO A 255 14.87 6.13 16.26
CA PRO A 255 16.04 6.11 17.12
C PRO A 255 17.22 6.68 16.35
N SER A 256 18.23 7.15 17.07
CA SER A 256 19.53 7.52 16.49
C SER A 256 20.18 6.38 15.68
N SER A 257 19.78 5.12 15.92
CA SER A 257 20.25 3.95 15.18
C SER A 257 19.52 3.69 13.85
N PHE A 258 18.42 4.39 13.54
CA PHE A 258 17.71 4.24 12.27
C PHE A 258 18.17 5.22 11.21
N GLY A 259 18.88 6.29 11.59
CA GLY A 259 19.41 7.29 10.66
C GLY A 259 19.50 8.67 11.27
N THR A 260 20.03 9.60 10.49
CA THR A 260 20.11 11.02 10.83
C THR A 260 18.82 11.72 10.43
N ARG A 261 18.36 12.68 11.26
CA ARG A 261 17.41 13.70 10.78
C ARG A 261 18.11 14.48 9.67
N SER A 262 17.75 14.19 8.42
CA SER A 262 18.28 14.95 7.30
C SER A 262 17.64 16.33 7.30
N PRO A 263 18.39 17.42 7.06
CA PRO A 263 17.77 18.71 6.78
C PRO A 263 16.77 18.54 5.64
N TRP A 264 15.61 19.17 5.81
CA TRP A 264 14.54 19.13 4.82
C TRP A 264 15.05 19.67 3.48
N ASP A 265 14.99 18.84 2.44
CA ASP A 265 15.23 19.26 1.06
C ASP A 265 13.89 19.61 0.40
N SER A 266 13.75 20.87 -0.01
CA SER A 266 12.54 21.40 -0.65
C SER A 266 12.27 20.84 -2.06
N ASN A 267 13.20 20.07 -2.63
CA ASN A 267 13.10 19.54 -3.99
C ASN A 267 12.08 18.39 -4.13
N HIS A 268 11.60 17.83 -3.02
CA HIS A 268 10.65 16.72 -3.01
C HIS A 268 9.20 17.23 -3.06
N ILE A 269 8.74 17.50 -4.29
CA ILE A 269 7.44 18.14 -4.58
C ILE A 269 6.27 17.39 -3.94
N SER A 270 6.30 16.06 -3.94
CA SER A 270 5.19 15.22 -3.43
C SER A 270 4.96 15.39 -1.93
N VAL A 271 6.03 15.31 -1.11
CA VAL A 271 5.94 15.47 0.34
C VAL A 271 5.54 16.90 0.70
N ARG A 272 6.13 17.90 0.04
CA ARG A 272 5.78 19.31 0.24
C ARG A 272 4.29 19.56 -0.03
N THR A 273 3.76 19.04 -1.13
CA THR A 273 2.36 19.24 -1.54
C THR A 273 1.37 18.63 -0.54
N LEU A 274 1.77 17.56 0.16
CA LEU A 274 0.98 16.95 1.23
C LEU A 274 1.09 17.75 2.54
N CYS A 275 2.29 18.20 2.91
CA CYS A 275 2.48 19.08 4.07
C CYS A 275 1.77 20.43 3.93
N ASP A 276 1.78 21.04 2.73
CA ASP A 276 1.07 22.29 2.43
C ASP A 276 -0.46 22.12 2.59
N ALA A 277 -0.95 20.88 2.40
CA ALA A 277 -2.34 20.50 2.68
C ALA A 277 -2.59 20.09 4.15
N ARG A 278 -1.63 20.36 5.05
CA ARG A 278 -1.67 20.03 6.49
C ARG A 278 -1.81 18.53 6.77
N LEU A 279 -1.31 17.69 5.89
CA LEU A 279 -1.22 16.25 6.13
C LEU A 279 0.11 15.90 6.82
N PRO A 280 0.14 14.91 7.73
CA PRO A 280 1.35 14.52 8.48
C PRO A 280 2.30 13.69 7.61
N ALA A 281 2.76 14.28 6.51
CA ALA A 281 3.61 13.64 5.52
C ALA A 281 5.07 13.67 5.91
N VAL A 282 5.75 12.56 5.62
CA VAL A 282 7.13 12.30 5.99
C VAL A 282 7.81 11.61 4.84
N ARG A 283 8.93 12.15 4.38
CA ARG A 283 9.80 11.48 3.43
C ARG A 283 10.63 10.43 4.16
N VAL A 284 10.67 9.24 3.60
CA VAL A 284 11.50 8.12 4.06
C VAL A 284 12.39 7.70 2.90
N SER A 285 13.70 7.77 3.10
CA SER A 285 14.71 7.41 2.10
C SER A 285 15.83 6.60 2.73
N ALA A 286 16.72 6.04 1.91
CA ALA A 286 17.96 5.49 2.41
C ALA A 286 19.02 6.60 2.55
N SER A 287 19.97 6.43 3.46
CA SER A 287 21.17 7.28 3.54
C SER A 287 22.16 6.93 2.43
N ALA A 288 22.84 7.89 1.83
CA ALA A 288 23.98 7.55 0.98
C ALA A 288 25.04 6.78 1.80
N ALA A 289 25.45 5.60 1.32
CA ALA A 289 26.55 4.84 1.92
C ALA A 289 27.85 5.17 1.20
N GLU A 290 28.93 5.41 1.95
CA GLU A 290 30.28 5.55 1.39
C GLU A 290 30.82 4.20 0.91
N GLU A 291 30.49 3.12 1.63
CA GLU A 291 30.73 1.74 1.22
C GLU A 291 29.46 0.93 1.47
N PRO A 292 28.83 0.36 0.41
CA PRO A 292 27.60 -0.41 0.59
C PRO A 292 27.92 -1.76 1.27
N ASP A 293 27.19 -2.06 2.34
CA ASP A 293 27.14 -3.42 2.92
C ASP A 293 26.68 -4.45 1.86
N GLU A 294 26.84 -5.75 2.16
CA GLU A 294 26.18 -6.80 1.39
C GLU A 294 24.65 -6.63 1.55
N ASP A 295 24.00 -6.18 0.47
CA ASP A 295 22.55 -6.00 0.32
C ASP A 295 21.90 -4.83 1.10
N PRO A 296 22.28 -3.56 0.82
CA PRO A 296 21.81 -2.38 1.58
C PRO A 296 20.28 -2.20 1.53
N LEU A 297 19.65 -2.55 0.41
CA LEU A 297 18.18 -2.45 0.28
C LEU A 297 17.46 -3.41 1.23
N ALA A 298 18.02 -4.59 1.52
CA ALA A 298 17.43 -5.54 2.44
C ALA A 298 17.49 -5.02 3.88
N LEU A 299 18.64 -4.45 4.27
CA LEU A 299 18.82 -3.81 5.57
C LEU A 299 17.85 -2.65 5.77
N VAL A 300 17.78 -1.72 4.81
CA VAL A 300 16.89 -0.56 4.85
C VAL A 300 15.41 -1.00 4.84
N SER A 301 15.05 -2.04 4.09
CA SER A 301 13.69 -2.60 4.11
C SER A 301 13.33 -3.21 5.47
N GLY A 302 14.27 -3.89 6.13
CA GLY A 302 14.10 -4.39 7.49
C GLY A 302 13.90 -3.26 8.51
N GLN A 303 14.64 -2.17 8.37
CA GLN A 303 14.45 -0.96 9.18
C GLN A 303 13.10 -0.28 8.91
N LEU A 304 12.65 -0.23 7.65
CA LEU A 304 11.32 0.28 7.32
C LEU A 304 10.21 -0.52 8.03
N VAL A 305 10.31 -1.86 8.03
CA VAL A 305 9.36 -2.73 8.75
C VAL A 305 9.32 -2.39 10.23
N GLU A 306 10.49 -2.27 10.87
CA GLU A 306 10.57 -1.95 12.29
C GLU A 306 10.07 -0.53 12.62
N LEU A 307 10.31 0.44 11.73
CA LEU A 307 9.73 1.78 11.84
C LEU A 307 8.19 1.73 11.82
N ILE A 308 7.62 0.97 10.88
CA ILE A 308 6.16 0.78 10.76
C ILE A 308 5.61 0.13 12.03
N ARG A 309 6.23 -0.95 12.53
CA ARG A 309 5.80 -1.62 13.77
C ARG A 309 5.78 -0.67 14.97
N ARG A 310 6.82 0.15 15.13
CA ARG A 310 6.88 1.09 16.26
C ARG A 310 5.85 2.21 16.15
N LEU A 311 5.60 2.72 14.95
CA LEU A 311 4.53 3.69 14.70
C LEU A 311 3.16 3.11 15.02
N ALA A 312 2.90 1.89 14.56
CA ALA A 312 1.62 1.23 14.70
C ALA A 312 1.32 0.72 16.12
N THR A 313 2.32 0.66 16.99
CA THR A 313 2.18 0.26 18.40
C THR A 313 2.14 1.44 19.37
N LYS A 314 2.44 2.65 18.90
CA LYS A 314 2.41 3.85 19.73
C LYS A 314 0.95 4.25 19.99
N LYS A 315 0.56 4.17 21.26
CA LYS A 315 -0.72 4.67 21.78
C LYS A 315 -0.67 6.19 21.97
#